data_AF-A0A6P6DTF2-F1
#
_entry.id   AF-A0A6P6DTF2-F1
#
_cell.length_a   1.000
_cell.length_b   1.000
_cell.length_c   1.000
_cell.angle_alpha   90.00
_cell.angle_beta   90.00
_cell.angle_gamma   90.00
#
_symmetry.space_group_name_H-M   'P 1'
#
loop_
_entity.id
_entity.type
_entity.pdbx_description
1 polymer ?
#
loop_
_entity_poly.entity_id
_entity_poly.type
_entity_poly.pdbx_seq_one_letter_code
_entity_poly.pdbx_strand_id
1 'polypeptide(L)'
;MEPSTPGPSNIWGNGEHAWRTETGVLALPQISGELRRATPGSAGLDLRATTRLILTPQMGVQLMDTDFTGPLDKGTVGLLIGRSSSTLRGLRVHPRVIDPNYTGVIKIMVESPKGITAISPGDRIAQLVILPSLYGCFPAATQERGDWGFGSTGGNCLFIPRTRLETSS
;
A
#
# COMPACT_ATOMS: atom_id res chain seq x y z
N MET A 1 8.49 59.27 18.05
CA MET A 1 8.95 57.90 18.38
C MET A 1 8.62 57.03 17.19
N GLU A 2 9.66 56.48 16.58
CA GLU A 2 9.63 55.45 15.54
C GLU A 2 8.94 54.14 16.02
N PRO A 3 8.64 53.14 15.14
CA PRO A 3 8.56 53.22 13.68
C PRO A 3 7.47 52.37 12.99
N SER A 4 7.39 52.56 11.66
CA SER A 4 7.22 51.62 10.52
C SER A 4 6.77 50.18 10.79
N THR A 5 5.98 49.53 9.92
CA THR A 5 6.25 49.41 8.47
C THR A 5 4.97 49.06 7.68
N PRO A 6 4.72 49.66 6.50
CA PRO A 6 3.81 49.09 5.51
C PRO A 6 4.48 47.88 4.85
N GLY A 7 3.75 46.77 4.74
CA GLY A 7 4.22 45.60 3.98
C GLY A 7 4.42 45.96 2.50
N PRO A 8 5.42 45.40 1.82
CA PRO A 8 5.68 45.75 0.44
C PRO A 8 4.62 45.13 -0.48
N SER A 9 4.24 45.92 -1.47
CA SER A 9 3.54 45.50 -2.67
C SER A 9 4.58 45.08 -3.72
N ASN A 10 4.37 43.94 -4.38
CA ASN A 10 4.99 43.56 -5.65
C ASN A 10 3.92 42.76 -6.43
N ILE A 11 3.31 43.29 -7.51
CA ILE A 11 3.83 43.70 -8.82
C ILE A 11 4.36 42.51 -9.64
N TRP A 12 3.50 42.07 -10.58
CA TRP A 12 3.72 41.39 -11.86
C TRP A 12 4.71 40.21 -11.96
N GLY A 13 4.17 39.09 -12.45
CA GLY A 13 4.95 37.96 -12.94
C GLY A 13 4.07 36.78 -13.32
N ASN A 14 3.28 36.94 -14.38
CA ASN A 14 2.70 35.81 -15.10
C ASN A 14 3.89 35.00 -15.65
N GLY A 15 4.21 33.89 -15.00
CA GLY A 15 5.33 33.02 -15.32
C GLY A 15 4.86 31.59 -15.28
N GLU A 16 4.27 31.14 -16.38
CA GLU A 16 4.16 29.71 -16.68
C GLU A 16 5.58 29.15 -16.70
N HIS A 17 6.01 28.51 -15.61
CA HIS A 17 7.13 27.58 -15.67
C HIS A 17 6.61 26.24 -16.18
N ALA A 18 6.36 26.25 -17.49
CA ALA A 18 6.31 25.07 -18.31
C ALA A 18 7.68 24.38 -18.23
N TRP A 19 7.75 23.23 -17.55
CA TRP A 19 8.74 22.24 -17.89
C TRP A 19 8.35 21.70 -19.27
N ARG A 20 8.99 22.22 -20.32
CA ARG A 20 8.99 21.57 -21.62
C ARG A 20 9.98 20.41 -21.54
N THR A 21 9.46 19.20 -21.49
CA THR A 21 10.16 18.02 -22.00
C THR A 21 9.51 17.64 -23.32
N GLU A 22 10.29 17.81 -24.39
CA GLU A 22 9.95 17.32 -25.73
C GLU A 22 10.01 15.79 -25.72
N THR A 23 8.85 15.15 -25.61
CA THR A 23 8.42 13.94 -26.35
C THR A 23 7.24 13.32 -25.62
N GLY A 24 6.09 13.32 -26.29
CA GLY A 24 4.96 12.42 -26.04
C GLY A 24 4.35 12.45 -24.64
N VAL A 25 3.19 13.09 -24.50
CA VAL A 25 2.22 12.66 -23.47
C VAL A 25 1.83 11.23 -23.84
N LEU A 26 2.55 10.26 -23.30
CA LEU A 26 2.07 8.88 -23.24
C LEU A 26 0.91 8.93 -22.26
N ALA A 27 -0.29 9.14 -22.79
CA ALA A 27 -1.51 8.92 -22.05
C ALA A 27 -1.45 7.48 -21.53
N LEU A 28 -1.21 7.35 -20.22
CA LEU A 28 -1.21 6.06 -19.56
C LEU A 28 -2.58 5.43 -19.79
N PRO A 29 -2.65 4.15 -20.21
CA PRO A 29 -3.92 3.48 -20.43
C PRO A 29 -4.75 3.55 -19.15
N GLN A 30 -5.95 4.14 -19.25
CA GLN A 30 -6.91 4.21 -18.16
C GLN A 30 -7.43 2.80 -17.85
N ILE A 31 -6.90 2.19 -16.80
CA ILE A 31 -7.46 0.97 -16.20
C ILE A 31 -7.47 1.13 -14.67
N SER A 32 -8.69 1.08 -14.11
CA SER A 32 -9.09 0.78 -12.72
C SER A 32 -8.14 1.15 -11.56
N GLY A 33 -8.51 2.19 -10.80
CA GLY A 33 -7.97 2.48 -9.46
C GLY A 33 -6.65 3.23 -9.45
N GLU A 34 -6.64 4.51 -9.84
CA GLU A 34 -5.43 5.33 -9.74
C GLU A 34 -4.98 5.39 -8.27
N LEU A 35 -3.76 4.94 -8.00
CA LEU A 35 -3.14 5.07 -6.68
C LEU A 35 -2.98 6.54 -6.33
N ARG A 36 -3.51 6.96 -5.18
CA ARG A 36 -3.51 8.37 -4.78
C ARG A 36 -2.66 8.58 -3.54
N ARG A 37 -1.75 9.55 -3.62
CA ARG A 37 -1.12 10.14 -2.46
C ARG A 37 -2.15 10.92 -1.64
N ALA A 38 -2.02 10.87 -0.32
CA ALA A 38 -2.88 11.66 0.57
C ALA A 38 -2.63 13.18 0.43
N THR A 39 -1.38 13.57 0.19
CA THR A 39 -0.93 14.95 -0.05
C THR A 39 0.20 14.96 -1.09
N PRO A 40 0.56 16.11 -1.68
CA PRO A 40 1.68 16.17 -2.64
C PRO A 40 3.00 15.62 -2.11
N GLY A 41 3.28 15.75 -0.81
CA GLY A 41 4.50 15.25 -0.17
C GLY A 41 4.39 13.84 0.44
N SER A 42 3.24 13.17 0.33
CA SER A 42 3.07 11.84 0.91
C SER A 42 3.83 10.78 0.10
N ALA A 43 4.70 10.01 0.76
CA ALA A 43 5.39 8.88 0.12
C ALA A 43 4.45 7.70 -0.17
N GLY A 44 3.46 7.46 0.71
CA GLY A 44 2.52 6.35 0.60
C GLY A 44 1.39 6.63 -0.38
N LEU A 45 1.08 5.61 -1.18
CA LEU A 45 -0.07 5.53 -2.08
C LEU A 45 -1.19 4.77 -1.37
N ASP A 46 -2.34 5.42 -1.14
CA ASP A 46 -3.45 4.80 -0.40
C ASP A 46 -4.03 3.60 -1.19
N LEU A 47 -4.17 2.46 -0.52
CA LEU A 47 -4.83 1.26 -1.03
C LEU A 47 -6.23 1.13 -0.42
N ARG A 48 -7.24 0.91 -1.26
CA ARG A 48 -8.63 0.78 -0.83
C ARG A 48 -9.07 -0.68 -0.80
N ALA A 49 -9.87 -1.01 0.21
CA ALA A 49 -10.64 -2.24 0.22
C ALA A 49 -11.64 -2.29 -0.94
N THR A 50 -11.78 -3.43 -1.63
CA THR A 50 -12.80 -3.61 -2.68
C THR A 50 -14.03 -4.35 -2.20
N THR A 51 -13.93 -5.08 -1.10
CA THR A 51 -15.01 -5.88 -0.53
C THR A 51 -15.36 -5.42 0.88
N ARG A 52 -16.54 -5.82 1.37
CA ARG A 52 -16.92 -5.62 2.76
C ARG A 52 -16.38 -6.77 3.61
N LEU A 53 -15.80 -6.46 4.76
CA LEU A 53 -15.30 -7.46 5.72
C LEU A 53 -15.56 -7.00 7.15
N ILE A 54 -16.13 -7.88 7.98
CA ILE A 54 -16.25 -7.67 9.42
C ILE A 54 -15.25 -8.62 10.09
N LEU A 55 -14.20 -8.06 10.67
CA LEU A 55 -13.16 -8.80 11.36
C LEU A 55 -13.49 -8.92 12.85
N THR A 56 -13.46 -10.13 13.37
CA THR A 56 -13.44 -10.40 14.81
C THR A 56 -12.04 -10.86 15.25
N PRO A 57 -11.67 -10.74 16.53
CA PRO A 57 -10.37 -11.19 17.00
C PRO A 57 -10.07 -12.67 16.72
N GLN A 58 -11.10 -13.52 16.72
CA GLN A 58 -10.98 -14.97 16.55
C GLN A 58 -10.67 -15.38 15.10
N MET A 59 -10.94 -14.52 14.12
CA MET A 59 -10.64 -14.79 12.71
C MET A 59 -9.13 -14.79 12.42
N GLY A 60 -8.32 -14.18 13.28
CA GLY A 60 -6.89 -14.01 13.02
C GLY A 60 -6.63 -13.18 11.75
N VAL A 61 -5.60 -13.57 10.99
CA VAL A 61 -5.22 -12.89 9.75
C VAL A 61 -6.13 -13.30 8.61
N GLN A 62 -6.68 -12.32 7.91
CA GLN A 62 -7.52 -12.47 6.73
C GLN A 62 -6.91 -11.76 5.54
N LEU A 63 -7.19 -12.27 4.34
CA LEU A 63 -6.79 -11.64 3.08
C LEU A 63 -7.90 -10.75 2.56
N MET A 64 -7.53 -9.56 2.09
CA MET A 64 -8.46 -8.60 1.51
C MET A 64 -7.89 -8.06 0.21
N ASP A 65 -8.66 -8.13 -0.87
CA ASP A 65 -8.28 -7.58 -2.17
C ASP A 65 -8.29 -6.04 -2.13
N THR A 66 -7.43 -5.42 -2.94
CA THR A 66 -7.36 -3.96 -3.10
C THR A 66 -7.84 -3.51 -4.46
N ASP A 67 -7.98 -2.20 -4.63
CA ASP A 67 -8.27 -1.55 -5.90
C ASP A 67 -7.05 -1.41 -6.82
N PHE A 68 -5.92 -2.04 -6.46
CA PHE A 68 -4.70 -1.99 -7.25
C PHE A 68 -4.20 -3.38 -7.65
N THR A 69 -3.82 -3.48 -8.91
CA THR A 69 -3.22 -4.65 -9.53
C THR A 69 -1.84 -4.26 -10.03
N GLY A 70 -0.85 -5.13 -9.85
CA GLY A 70 0.46 -4.89 -10.45
C GLY A 70 0.43 -5.02 -11.98
N PRO A 71 1.59 -4.95 -12.66
CA PRO A 71 2.94 -4.87 -12.09
C PRO A 71 3.29 -3.49 -11.52
N LEU A 72 4.39 -3.42 -10.78
CA LEU A 72 5.04 -2.15 -10.46
C LEU A 72 6.11 -1.85 -11.52
N ASP A 73 6.58 -0.60 -11.55
CA ASP A 73 7.66 -0.22 -12.45
C ASP A 73 8.93 -1.04 -12.21
N LYS A 74 9.62 -1.40 -13.30
CA LYS A 74 10.89 -2.14 -13.22
C LYS A 74 11.91 -1.37 -12.38
N GLY A 75 12.75 -2.09 -11.65
CA GLY A 75 13.73 -1.48 -10.74
C GLY A 75 13.14 -0.94 -9.44
N THR A 76 11.86 -1.19 -9.15
CA THR A 76 11.22 -0.81 -7.88
C THR A 76 10.82 -2.01 -7.04
N VAL A 77 10.45 -1.75 -5.79
CA VAL A 77 9.77 -2.66 -4.89
C VAL A 77 8.68 -1.89 -4.14
N GLY A 78 7.54 -2.52 -3.93
CA GLY A 78 6.44 -1.95 -3.15
C GLY A 78 6.46 -2.45 -1.71
N LEU A 79 6.57 -1.55 -0.74
CA LEU A 79 6.38 -1.85 0.66
C LEU A 79 4.94 -1.53 1.07
N LEU A 80 4.11 -2.56 1.22
CA LEU A 80 2.74 -2.43 1.69
C LEU A 80 2.72 -2.42 3.21
N ILE A 81 2.17 -1.36 3.80
CA ILE A 81 2.06 -1.17 5.25
C ILE A 81 0.70 -0.59 5.64
N GLY A 82 0.31 -0.75 6.91
CA GLY A 82 -0.88 -0.11 7.45
C GLY A 82 -0.77 1.42 7.45
N ARG A 83 -1.92 2.08 7.34
CA ARG A 83 -2.01 3.52 7.64
C ARG A 83 -2.04 3.71 9.16
N SER A 84 -1.42 4.77 9.66
CA SER A 84 -1.47 5.11 11.09
C SER A 84 -2.92 5.21 11.60
N SER A 85 -3.82 5.77 10.79
CA SER A 85 -5.26 5.83 11.08
C SER A 85 -5.92 4.46 11.23
N SER A 86 -5.47 3.45 10.48
CA SER A 86 -5.99 2.09 10.57
C SER A 86 -5.56 1.44 11.88
N THR A 87 -4.28 1.60 12.24
CA THR A 87 -3.72 1.11 13.51
C THR A 87 -4.41 1.74 14.71
N LEU A 88 -4.67 3.05 14.66
CA LEU A 88 -5.42 3.76 15.72
C LEU A 88 -6.86 3.24 15.88
N ARG A 89 -7.48 2.75 14.80
CA ARG A 89 -8.82 2.13 14.82
C ARG A 89 -8.81 0.66 15.23
N GLY A 90 -7.67 0.10 15.62
CA GLY A 90 -7.54 -1.29 16.05
C GLY A 90 -7.34 -2.30 14.92
N LEU A 91 -7.25 -1.84 13.67
CA LEU A 91 -6.92 -2.68 12.51
C LEU A 91 -5.41 -2.83 12.39
N ARG A 92 -4.91 -4.06 12.48
CA ARG A 92 -3.50 -4.36 12.17
C ARG A 92 -3.40 -4.84 10.72
N VAL A 93 -2.56 -4.16 9.96
CA VAL A 93 -2.15 -4.57 8.62
C VAL A 93 -0.76 -5.17 8.73
N HIS A 94 -0.60 -6.41 8.28
CA HIS A 94 0.70 -7.06 8.23
C HIS A 94 1.48 -6.57 7.00
N PRO A 95 2.76 -6.17 7.16
CA PRO A 95 3.56 -5.68 6.05
C PRO A 95 3.71 -6.73 4.94
N ARG A 96 3.80 -6.27 3.69
CA ARG A 96 4.15 -7.11 2.54
C ARG A 96 5.18 -6.43 1.64
N VAL A 97 6.06 -7.26 1.07
CA VAL A 97 6.91 -6.88 -0.06
C VAL A 97 6.19 -7.28 -1.34
N ILE A 98 6.03 -6.31 -2.23
CA ILE A 98 5.39 -6.46 -3.53
C ILE A 98 6.49 -6.33 -4.59
N ASP A 99 6.79 -7.45 -5.23
CA ASP A 99 7.78 -7.49 -6.30
C ASP A 99 7.25 -6.82 -7.57
N PRO A 100 8.13 -6.21 -8.37
CA PRO A 100 7.71 -5.44 -9.55
C PRO A 100 7.07 -6.31 -10.63
N ASN A 101 7.43 -7.60 -10.70
CA ASN A 101 6.85 -8.55 -11.65
C ASN A 101 5.58 -9.26 -11.13
N TYR A 102 5.01 -8.85 -9.98
CA TYR A 102 3.74 -9.36 -9.51
C TYR A 102 2.59 -8.80 -10.34
N THR A 103 1.87 -9.64 -11.07
CA THR A 103 0.80 -9.20 -11.99
C THR A 103 -0.61 -9.35 -11.40
N GLY A 104 -0.71 -9.90 -10.19
CA GLY A 104 -1.98 -10.13 -9.51
C GLY A 104 -2.54 -8.88 -8.81
N VAL A 105 -3.77 -9.01 -8.32
CA VAL A 105 -4.39 -8.04 -7.41
C VAL A 105 -3.59 -7.98 -6.12
N ILE A 106 -3.13 -6.79 -5.74
CA ILE A 106 -2.47 -6.62 -4.45
C ILE A 106 -3.50 -6.89 -3.35
N LYS A 107 -3.12 -7.76 -2.40
CA LYS A 107 -3.95 -8.08 -1.24
C LYS A 107 -3.34 -7.54 0.04
N ILE A 108 -4.16 -7.24 1.02
CA ILE A 108 -3.75 -6.81 2.35
C ILE A 108 -4.01 -7.97 3.32
N MET A 109 -3.03 -8.26 4.16
CA MET A 109 -3.18 -9.16 5.29
C MET A 109 -3.65 -8.34 6.49
N VAL A 110 -4.89 -8.55 6.93
CA VAL A 110 -5.55 -7.76 7.98
C VAL A 110 -5.96 -8.62 9.17
N GLU A 111 -5.85 -8.08 10.37
CA GLU A 111 -6.40 -8.68 11.59
C GLU A 111 -6.94 -7.60 12.54
N SER A 112 -7.90 -7.97 13.39
CA SER A 112 -8.50 -7.05 14.38
C SER A 112 -8.37 -7.63 15.80
N PRO A 113 -7.17 -7.59 16.42
CA PRO A 113 -6.90 -8.33 17.65
C PRO A 113 -7.56 -7.74 18.90
N LYS A 114 -7.97 -6.46 18.84
CA LYS A 114 -8.50 -5.71 20.00
C LYS A 114 -10.02 -5.59 20.03
N GLY A 115 -10.72 -6.04 19.00
CA GLY A 115 -12.18 -5.90 18.91
C GLY A 115 -12.73 -6.19 17.53
N ILE A 116 -13.98 -5.82 17.30
CA ILE A 116 -14.64 -5.97 15.99
C ILE A 116 -14.30 -4.75 15.12
N THR A 117 -13.77 -4.99 13.93
CA THR A 117 -13.52 -3.94 12.93
C THR A 117 -14.35 -4.20 11.68
N ALA A 118 -15.17 -3.22 11.27
CA ALA A 118 -15.85 -3.26 9.99
C ALA A 118 -15.05 -2.48 8.94
N ILE A 119 -14.82 -3.11 7.79
CA ILE A 119 -14.19 -2.52 6.62
C ILE A 119 -15.21 -2.51 5.49
N SER A 120 -15.41 -1.34 4.87
CA SER A 120 -16.28 -1.17 3.71
C SER A 120 -15.48 -0.99 2.43
N PRO A 121 -16.06 -1.34 1.26
CA PRO A 121 -15.48 -0.99 -0.02
C PRO A 121 -15.17 0.51 -0.11
N GLY A 122 -14.00 0.86 -0.63
CA GLY A 122 -13.49 2.22 -0.71
C GLY A 122 -12.71 2.70 0.52
N ASP A 123 -12.74 1.97 1.64
CA ASP A 123 -11.94 2.34 2.83
C ASP A 123 -10.45 2.26 2.54
N ARG A 124 -9.74 3.36 2.79
CA ARG A 124 -8.28 3.45 2.69
C ARG A 124 -7.66 2.86 3.94
N ILE A 125 -7.28 1.60 3.91
CA ILE A 125 -6.83 0.85 5.09
C ILE A 125 -5.32 0.58 5.12
N ALA A 126 -4.66 0.56 3.97
CA ALA A 126 -3.22 0.38 3.82
C ALA A 126 -2.65 1.40 2.85
N GLN A 127 -1.33 1.43 2.73
CA GLN A 127 -0.62 2.24 1.76
C GLN A 127 0.56 1.47 1.19
N LEU A 128 0.90 1.76 -0.06
CA LEU A 128 2.06 1.24 -0.77
C LEU A 128 3.14 2.33 -0.83
N VAL A 129 4.34 2.04 -0.33
CA VAL A 129 5.51 2.90 -0.50
C VAL A 129 6.40 2.29 -1.59
N ILE A 130 6.59 3.00 -2.69
CA ILE A 130 7.46 2.57 -3.79
C ILE A 130 8.91 2.97 -3.47
N LEU A 131 9.81 2.00 -3.50
CA LEU A 131 11.23 2.18 -3.22
C LEU A 131 12.07 1.68 -4.41
N PRO A 132 13.26 2.25 -4.66
CA PRO A 132 14.23 1.65 -5.56
C PRO A 132 14.63 0.25 -5.10
N SER A 133 14.76 -0.69 -6.03
CA SER A 133 15.18 -2.05 -5.75
C SER A 133 16.56 -2.34 -6.31
N LEU A 134 17.35 -3.10 -5.55
CA LEU A 134 18.69 -3.54 -5.92
C LEU A 134 18.71 -5.01 -6.36
N TYR A 135 17.57 -5.58 -6.78
CA TYR A 135 17.49 -7.01 -7.13
C TYR A 135 18.49 -7.42 -8.22
N GLY A 136 18.91 -6.51 -9.11
CA GLY A 136 19.93 -6.78 -10.13
C GLY A 136 21.31 -7.09 -9.55
N CYS A 137 21.59 -6.68 -8.32
CA CYS A 137 22.84 -7.00 -7.59
C CYS A 137 22.78 -8.38 -6.92
N PHE A 138 21.61 -9.01 -6.86
CA PHE A 138 21.37 -10.27 -6.14
C PHE A 138 20.63 -11.26 -7.06
N PRO A 139 21.34 -12.00 -7.94
CA PRO A 139 20.71 -12.86 -8.93
C PRO A 139 19.91 -14.01 -8.30
N ALA A 140 18.71 -14.25 -8.81
CA ALA A 140 17.82 -15.34 -8.38
C ALA A 140 18.13 -16.66 -9.10
N ALA A 141 17.87 -17.79 -8.44
CA ALA A 141 18.22 -19.12 -8.94
C ALA A 141 17.32 -19.63 -10.08
N THR A 142 16.02 -19.28 -10.17
CA THR A 142 15.14 -19.44 -11.36
C THR A 142 13.67 -19.00 -11.13
N GLN A 143 13.01 -18.74 -12.28
CA GLN A 143 11.61 -18.47 -12.66
C GLN A 143 10.90 -17.17 -12.23
N GLU A 144 10.16 -16.60 -13.19
CA GLU A 144 9.28 -15.44 -13.05
C GLU A 144 8.20 -15.68 -11.99
N ARG A 145 7.94 -14.67 -11.17
CA ARG A 145 7.01 -14.79 -10.03
C ARG A 145 5.55 -15.00 -10.45
N GLY A 146 5.10 -14.40 -11.55
CA GLY A 146 3.68 -14.41 -11.95
C GLY A 146 2.76 -13.75 -10.91
N ASP A 147 1.59 -14.35 -10.69
CA ASP A 147 0.60 -13.95 -9.67
C ASP A 147 0.74 -14.73 -8.35
N TRP A 148 1.78 -15.55 -8.22
CA TRP A 148 2.04 -16.37 -7.05
C TRP A 148 2.58 -15.52 -5.89
N GLY A 149 1.79 -15.40 -4.80
CA GLY A 149 2.15 -14.70 -3.57
C GLY A 149 2.18 -15.60 -2.33
N PHE A 150 2.41 -15.01 -1.15
CA PHE A 150 2.26 -15.67 0.16
C PHE A 150 3.18 -16.87 0.43
N GLY A 151 4.45 -16.78 0.06
CA GLY A 151 5.43 -17.85 0.34
C GLY A 151 5.47 -18.96 -0.72
N SER A 152 4.98 -18.68 -1.94
CA SER A 152 5.00 -19.60 -3.09
C SER A 152 6.39 -20.11 -3.48
N THR A 153 7.48 -19.45 -3.05
CA THR A 153 8.87 -19.84 -3.33
C THR A 153 9.50 -20.75 -2.26
N GLY A 154 8.77 -21.20 -1.24
CA GLY A 154 9.10 -22.39 -0.45
C GLY A 154 9.37 -22.23 1.06
N GLY A 155 9.22 -23.35 1.79
CA GLY A 155 9.74 -23.64 3.13
C GLY A 155 8.72 -24.26 4.10
N ASN A 156 8.98 -25.47 4.63
CA ASN A 156 8.16 -26.18 5.63
C ASN A 156 7.90 -25.31 6.88
N CYS A 157 6.82 -24.52 6.87
CA CYS A 157 6.35 -23.74 8.01
C CYS A 157 5.08 -24.38 8.54
N LEU A 158 5.18 -25.10 9.66
CA LEU A 158 4.02 -25.71 10.33
C LEU A 158 3.48 -24.73 11.38
N PHE A 159 2.24 -24.29 11.19
CA PHE A 159 1.49 -23.56 12.20
C PHE A 159 0.57 -24.52 12.96
N ILE A 160 0.78 -24.67 14.28
CA ILE A 160 -0.10 -25.46 15.15
C ILE A 160 -0.97 -24.48 15.95
N PRO A 161 -2.27 -24.33 15.64
CA PRO A 161 -3.17 -23.51 16.46
C PRO A 161 -3.40 -24.19 17.82
N ARG A 162 -3.56 -23.38 18.88
CA ARG A 162 -4.01 -23.89 20.19
C ARG A 162 -5.42 -24.46 20.04
N THR A 163 -5.57 -25.78 20.14
CA THR A 163 -6.86 -26.39 20.49
C THR A 163 -7.14 -26.10 21.96
N ARG A 164 -8.35 -25.62 22.26
CA ARG A 164 -8.82 -25.42 23.63
C ARG A 164 -8.88 -26.79 24.29
N LEU A 165 -8.08 -27.01 25.34
CA LEU A 165 -8.32 -28.12 26.26
C LEU A 165 -9.64 -27.79 26.97
N GLU A 166 -10.73 -28.47 26.60
CA GLU A 166 -11.91 -28.49 27.44
C GLU A 166 -11.57 -29.29 28.70
N THR A 167 -11.44 -28.59 29.83
CA THR A 167 -11.53 -29.24 31.13
C THR A 167 -13.00 -29.52 31.39
N SER A 168 -13.40 -30.77 31.16
CA SER A 168 -14.62 -31.33 31.74
C SER A 168 -14.53 -31.23 33.26
N SER A 169 -15.53 -30.60 33.88
CA SER A 169 -15.84 -30.74 35.31
C SER A 169 -17.29 -31.18 35.42
#